data_AF-A0A368KL83-F1
#
_entry.id   AF-A0A368KL83-F1
#
_cell.length_a   1.000
_cell.length_b   1.000
_cell.length_c   1.000
_cell.angle_alpha   90.00
_cell.angle_beta   90.00
_cell.angle_gamma   90.00
#
_symmetry.space_group_name_H-M   'P 1'
#
loop_
_entity.id
_entity.type
_entity.pdbx_description
1 polymer ?
#
loop_
_entity_poly.entity_id
_entity_poly.type
_entity_poly.pdbx_seq_one_letter_code
_entity_poly.pdbx_strand_id
1 'polypeptide(L)'
;MGGYRIGACSVLMIAWSAVSFGQERGESDKAKQYLEAAAQTYTLRSTSESRQFKLSENAILSYTNPTRESGSIHGASWLWLDGEKPVAACSYSIRRPYNNVMLEFSLLDAQPSVGVHEENEIWRPDVNGLSSLDFTDVPAPRPREQQRLSQMRLLAREFQVVCKRKGEPTVLRLLSQPLYRYKVPTEGVVDGALFAFVISNDPELLLKIEAVSEADGTPGKWRYSFARMTSLEMEVRRKDQVVWGVEDFYENGRSNAKEYFEAKHGKYIE
;
A
#
# COMPACT_ATOMS: atom_id res chain seq x y z
N MET A 1 -46.88 -51.21 31.16
CA MET A 1 -46.87 -49.75 30.89
C MET A 1 -45.70 -49.17 31.66
N GLY A 2 -44.71 -48.46 31.14
CA GLY A 2 -44.35 -48.08 29.77
C GLY A 2 -42.83 -47.89 29.72
N GLY A 3 -42.23 -48.13 28.56
CA GLY A 3 -40.80 -47.91 28.32
C GLY A 3 -40.57 -46.51 27.72
N TYR A 4 -39.61 -45.77 28.27
CA TYR A 4 -39.14 -44.50 27.69
C TYR A 4 -38.01 -44.77 26.68
N ARG A 5 -38.20 -44.30 25.44
CA ARG A 5 -37.17 -44.23 24.41
C ARG A 5 -36.43 -42.88 24.52
N ILE A 6 -35.10 -42.92 24.58
CA ILE A 6 -34.23 -41.75 24.41
C ILE A 6 -34.01 -41.54 22.91
N GLY A 7 -34.51 -40.43 22.37
CA GLY A 7 -34.32 -40.03 20.98
C GLY A 7 -32.99 -39.30 20.79
N ALA A 8 -32.20 -39.75 19.82
CA ALA A 8 -30.99 -39.09 19.36
C ALA A 8 -31.33 -37.84 18.53
N CYS A 9 -30.73 -36.70 18.87
CA CYS A 9 -30.79 -35.49 18.05
C CYS A 9 -29.44 -34.76 18.14
N SER A 10 -28.45 -35.19 17.34
CA SER A 10 -27.14 -34.53 17.24
C SER A 10 -26.41 -34.93 15.96
N VAL A 11 -26.89 -34.52 14.77
CA VAL A 11 -26.09 -34.60 13.53
C VAL A 11 -26.27 -33.37 12.59
N LEU A 12 -27.06 -32.35 12.94
CA LEU A 12 -27.45 -31.30 11.97
C LEU A 12 -26.70 -29.95 12.05
N MET A 13 -25.49 -29.92 12.65
CA MET A 13 -24.71 -28.66 12.80
C MET A 13 -23.37 -28.64 12.01
N ILE A 14 -22.96 -29.73 11.35
CA ILE A 14 -21.66 -29.79 10.65
C ILE A 14 -21.77 -29.41 9.16
N ALA A 15 -22.94 -29.57 8.54
CA ALA A 15 -23.12 -29.34 7.10
C ALA A 15 -23.25 -27.85 6.70
N TRP A 16 -23.75 -26.98 7.59
CA TRP A 16 -23.96 -25.56 7.27
C TRP A 16 -22.66 -24.75 7.26
N SER A 17 -21.72 -25.07 8.16
CA SER A 17 -20.44 -24.36 8.23
C SER A 17 -19.59 -24.59 6.98
N ALA A 18 -19.52 -25.82 6.46
CA ALA A 18 -18.69 -26.14 5.29
C ALA A 18 -19.18 -25.45 4.00
N VAL A 19 -20.49 -25.28 3.84
CA VAL A 19 -21.08 -24.60 2.67
C VAL A 19 -20.82 -23.09 2.74
N SER A 20 -20.99 -22.46 3.92
CA SER A 20 -20.69 -21.03 4.12
C SER A 20 -19.21 -20.72 3.87
N PHE A 21 -18.29 -21.54 4.39
CA PHE A 21 -16.86 -21.36 4.18
C PHE A 21 -16.44 -21.57 2.71
N GLY A 22 -17.07 -22.51 2.00
CA GLY A 22 -16.80 -22.73 0.57
C GLY A 22 -17.28 -21.57 -0.31
N GLN A 23 -18.44 -20.99 0.02
CA GLN A 23 -19.00 -19.85 -0.69
C GLN A 23 -18.19 -18.56 -0.47
N GLU A 24 -17.86 -18.22 0.79
CA GLU A 24 -17.03 -17.04 1.12
C GLU A 24 -15.64 -17.11 0.45
N ARG A 25 -15.06 -18.31 0.37
CA ARG A 25 -13.78 -18.51 -0.32
C ARG A 25 -13.89 -18.28 -1.82
N GLY A 26 -14.96 -18.79 -2.45
CA GLY A 26 -15.21 -18.59 -3.88
C GLY A 26 -15.46 -17.12 -4.24
N GLU A 27 -16.21 -16.39 -3.42
CA GLU A 27 -16.43 -14.95 -3.58
C GLU A 27 -15.13 -14.15 -3.46
N SER A 28 -14.31 -14.46 -2.43
CA SER A 28 -13.00 -13.82 -2.25
C SER A 28 -12.05 -14.09 -3.41
N ASP A 29 -12.07 -15.29 -4.00
CA ASP A 29 -11.23 -15.64 -5.14
C ASP A 29 -11.65 -14.88 -6.41
N LYS A 30 -12.96 -14.75 -6.67
CA LYS A 30 -13.47 -13.94 -7.79
C LYS A 30 -13.11 -12.46 -7.64
N ALA A 31 -13.28 -11.90 -6.44
CA ALA A 31 -12.93 -10.50 -6.18
C ALA A 31 -11.45 -10.26 -6.40
N LYS A 32 -10.60 -11.18 -5.95
CA LYS A 32 -9.14 -11.13 -6.20
C LYS A 32 -8.83 -11.15 -7.70
N GLN A 33 -9.39 -12.09 -8.47
CA GLN A 33 -9.18 -12.18 -9.92
C GLN A 33 -9.63 -10.91 -10.65
N TYR A 34 -10.76 -10.34 -10.23
CA TYR A 34 -11.24 -9.07 -10.79
C TYR A 34 -10.25 -7.93 -10.53
N LEU A 35 -9.74 -7.79 -9.30
CA LEU A 35 -8.78 -6.74 -8.97
C LEU A 35 -7.44 -6.93 -9.71
N GLU A 36 -6.99 -8.17 -9.89
CA GLU A 36 -5.81 -8.50 -10.70
C GLU A 36 -6.00 -8.09 -12.16
N ALA A 37 -7.15 -8.42 -12.77
CA ALA A 37 -7.47 -8.00 -14.13
C ALA A 37 -7.56 -6.47 -14.24
N ALA A 38 -8.19 -5.80 -13.27
CA ALA A 38 -8.27 -4.34 -13.23
C ALA A 38 -6.88 -3.69 -13.17
N ALA A 39 -5.96 -4.19 -12.33
CA ALA A 39 -4.61 -3.65 -12.24
C ALA A 39 -3.83 -3.73 -13.57
N GLN A 40 -4.06 -4.78 -14.36
CA GLN A 40 -3.42 -4.99 -15.66
C GLN A 40 -3.92 -4.06 -16.78
N THR A 41 -5.06 -3.37 -16.60
CA THR A 41 -5.59 -2.42 -17.59
C THR A 41 -4.85 -1.07 -17.60
N TYR A 42 -4.01 -0.82 -16.59
CA TYR A 42 -3.22 0.39 -16.45
C TYR A 42 -1.78 0.13 -16.86
N THR A 43 -1.10 1.18 -17.33
CA THR A 43 0.35 1.16 -17.54
C THR A 43 0.98 2.40 -16.94
N LEU A 44 2.21 2.26 -16.44
CA LEU A 44 3.03 3.39 -16.01
C LEU A 44 4.28 3.47 -16.89
N ARG A 45 4.53 4.64 -17.47
CA ARG A 45 5.65 4.87 -18.39
C ARG A 45 6.54 5.98 -17.87
N SER A 46 7.84 5.88 -18.13
CA SER A 46 8.75 7.01 -17.93
C SER A 46 8.44 8.08 -18.98
N THR A 47 8.49 9.36 -18.58
CA THR A 47 8.36 10.48 -19.53
C THR A 47 9.73 10.99 -19.98
N SER A 48 10.80 10.66 -19.26
CA SER A 48 12.18 11.01 -19.62
C SER A 48 12.83 9.94 -20.48
N GLU A 49 12.40 8.70 -20.35
CA GLU A 49 12.95 7.55 -21.06
C GLU A 49 11.80 6.82 -21.77
N SER A 50 12.00 6.38 -23.01
CA SER A 50 10.97 5.68 -23.77
C SER A 50 10.79 4.22 -23.32
N ARG A 51 10.53 3.99 -22.03
CA ARG A 51 10.31 2.67 -21.42
C ARG A 51 9.09 2.63 -20.50
N GLN A 52 8.54 1.43 -20.34
CA GLN A 52 7.41 1.13 -19.46
C GLN A 52 7.89 0.43 -18.20
N PHE A 53 7.37 0.83 -17.05
CA PHE A 53 7.62 0.15 -15.77
C PHE A 53 6.81 -1.14 -15.68
N LYS A 54 7.35 -2.14 -14.99
CA LYS A 54 6.73 -3.45 -14.85
C LYS A 54 5.81 -3.47 -13.62
N LEU A 55 4.56 -3.88 -13.78
CA LEU A 55 3.69 -4.16 -12.64
C LEU A 55 4.21 -5.41 -11.92
N SER A 56 4.20 -5.41 -10.58
CA SER A 56 4.50 -6.60 -9.79
C SER A 56 3.55 -7.73 -10.17
N GLU A 57 4.09 -8.94 -10.34
CA GLU A 57 3.31 -10.10 -10.79
C GLU A 57 2.16 -10.43 -9.84
N ASN A 58 2.43 -10.32 -8.54
CA ASN A 58 1.46 -10.53 -7.48
C ASN A 58 1.18 -9.22 -6.75
N ALA A 59 0.02 -9.14 -6.12
CA ALA A 59 -0.28 -8.11 -5.14
C ALA A 59 0.73 -8.21 -3.98
N ILE A 60 1.29 -7.07 -3.56
CA ILE A 60 2.15 -6.98 -2.38
C ILE A 60 1.36 -7.00 -1.07
N LEU A 61 0.06 -6.74 -1.15
CA LEU A 61 -0.85 -6.76 -0.02
C LEU A 61 -2.27 -7.06 -0.52
N SER A 62 -3.00 -7.92 0.19
CA SER A 62 -4.46 -8.04 0.10
C SER A 62 -5.06 -7.60 1.44
N TYR A 63 -6.14 -6.84 1.40
CA TYR A 63 -6.67 -6.19 2.59
C TYR A 63 -8.20 -6.06 2.59
N THR A 64 -8.74 -5.79 3.78
CA THR A 64 -10.16 -5.51 4.04
C THR A 64 -10.28 -4.43 5.12
N ASN A 65 -11.26 -3.53 4.97
CA ASN A 65 -11.49 -2.46 5.92
C ASN A 65 -12.94 -2.50 6.42
N PRO A 66 -13.26 -3.35 7.41
CA PRO A 66 -14.62 -3.45 7.96
C PRO A 66 -14.99 -2.24 8.83
N THR A 67 -14.01 -1.43 9.25
CA THR A 67 -14.19 -0.38 10.26
C THR A 67 -14.98 0.84 9.77
N ARG A 68 -15.19 0.96 8.46
CA ARG A 68 -15.88 2.07 7.82
C ARG A 68 -17.15 1.58 7.11
N GLU A 69 -18.21 2.39 7.15
CA GLU A 69 -19.44 2.17 6.40
C GLU A 69 -19.14 2.05 4.89
N SER A 70 -18.33 2.97 4.37
CA SER A 70 -17.79 2.94 3.00
C SER A 70 -16.46 2.19 2.88
N GLY A 71 -16.17 1.29 3.81
CA GLY A 71 -14.91 0.55 3.85
C GLY A 71 -14.81 -0.52 2.78
N SER A 72 -13.57 -0.95 2.53
CA SER A 72 -13.20 -1.96 1.54
C SER A 72 -13.67 -3.36 1.98
N ILE A 73 -14.41 -4.06 1.13
CA ILE A 73 -14.74 -5.48 1.30
C ILE A 73 -13.53 -6.32 0.91
N HIS A 74 -12.96 -6.00 -0.26
CA HIS A 74 -11.71 -6.54 -0.77
C HIS A 74 -10.88 -5.40 -1.32
N GLY A 75 -9.59 -5.43 -1.05
CA GLY A 75 -8.65 -4.58 -1.74
C GLY A 75 -7.31 -5.27 -1.90
N ALA A 76 -6.53 -4.74 -2.83
CA ALA A 76 -5.20 -5.24 -3.09
C ALA A 76 -4.30 -4.12 -3.60
N SER A 77 -3.00 -4.25 -3.32
CA SER A 77 -1.98 -3.28 -3.70
C SER A 77 -0.90 -3.93 -4.55
N TRP A 78 -0.41 -3.20 -5.56
CA TRP A 78 0.70 -3.60 -6.43
C TRP A 78 1.75 -2.50 -6.50
N LEU A 79 2.90 -2.84 -7.08
CA LEU A 79 3.98 -1.89 -7.35
C LEU A 79 4.26 -1.81 -8.83
N TRP A 80 4.53 -0.60 -9.31
CA TRP A 80 5.23 -0.38 -10.56
C TRP A 80 6.72 -0.35 -10.29
N LEU A 81 7.47 -1.19 -11.01
CA LEU A 81 8.89 -1.43 -10.77
C LEU A 81 9.73 -0.99 -11.97
N ASP A 82 10.86 -0.34 -11.68
CA ASP A 82 11.99 -0.21 -12.58
C ASP A 82 13.07 -1.21 -12.16
N GLY A 83 13.13 -2.36 -12.85
CA GLY A 83 13.88 -3.52 -12.36
C GLY A 83 13.31 -4.00 -11.02
N GLU A 84 14.09 -3.87 -9.94
CA GLU A 84 13.64 -4.14 -8.57
C GLU A 84 13.19 -2.87 -7.82
N LYS A 85 13.43 -1.67 -8.37
CA LYS A 85 13.12 -0.41 -7.68
C LYS A 85 11.63 -0.10 -7.75
N PRO A 86 10.93 0.14 -6.64
CA PRO A 86 9.55 0.59 -6.68
C PRO A 86 9.47 2.07 -7.07
N VAL A 87 8.80 2.35 -8.18
CA VAL A 87 8.58 3.69 -8.73
C VAL A 87 7.25 4.28 -8.25
N ALA A 88 6.20 3.46 -8.22
CA ALA A 88 4.88 3.85 -7.73
C ALA A 88 4.16 2.66 -7.08
N ALA A 89 3.23 2.94 -6.20
CA ALA A 89 2.26 1.97 -5.69
C ALA A 89 0.89 2.24 -6.32
N CYS A 90 0.12 1.18 -6.50
CA CYS A 90 -1.30 1.29 -6.77
C CYS A 90 -2.10 0.43 -5.81
N SER A 91 -3.33 0.86 -5.49
CA SER A 91 -4.27 0.09 -4.70
C SER A 91 -5.66 0.16 -5.31
N TYR A 92 -6.35 -0.98 -5.29
CA TYR A 92 -7.74 -1.08 -5.71
C TYR A 92 -8.56 -1.57 -4.53
N SER A 93 -9.72 -0.96 -4.33
CA SER A 93 -10.65 -1.33 -3.26
C SER A 93 -12.08 -1.43 -3.77
N ILE A 94 -12.73 -2.56 -3.53
CA ILE A 94 -14.17 -2.75 -3.69
C ILE A 94 -14.83 -2.22 -2.43
N ARG A 95 -15.45 -1.04 -2.51
CA ARG A 95 -16.02 -0.32 -1.36
C ARG A 95 -17.51 -0.54 -1.21
N ARG A 96 -17.94 -0.72 0.05
CA ARG A 96 -19.37 -0.77 0.44
C ARG A 96 -20.06 0.60 0.27
N PRO A 97 -21.41 0.61 0.23
CA PRO A 97 -22.30 -0.55 0.08
C PRO A 97 -22.54 -0.95 -1.38
N TYR A 98 -22.02 -0.19 -2.34
CA TYR A 98 -22.39 -0.30 -3.75
C TYR A 98 -21.38 -1.04 -4.63
N ASN A 99 -20.38 -1.69 -4.03
CA ASN A 99 -19.28 -2.38 -4.73
C ASN A 99 -18.58 -1.46 -5.75
N ASN A 100 -18.46 -0.16 -5.43
CA ASN A 100 -17.67 0.75 -6.26
C ASN A 100 -16.22 0.34 -6.15
N VAL A 101 -15.53 0.25 -7.29
CA VAL A 101 -14.11 -0.04 -7.32
C VAL A 101 -13.39 1.28 -7.40
N MET A 102 -12.68 1.61 -6.33
CA MET A 102 -11.82 2.78 -6.28
C MET A 102 -10.39 2.36 -6.57
N LEU A 103 -9.64 3.22 -7.24
CA LEU A 103 -8.23 3.06 -7.50
C LEU A 103 -7.47 4.24 -6.90
N GLU A 104 -6.28 3.96 -6.43
CA GLU A 104 -5.36 4.96 -5.87
C GLU A 104 -3.95 4.70 -6.38
N PHE A 105 -3.27 5.73 -6.85
CA PHE A 105 -1.86 5.72 -7.25
C PHE A 105 -1.05 6.68 -6.40
N SER A 106 0.17 6.27 -6.10
CA SER A 106 1.11 7.09 -5.33
C SER A 106 2.52 6.91 -5.85
N LEU A 107 3.19 8.01 -6.13
CA LEU A 107 4.58 7.99 -6.58
C LEU A 107 5.51 7.72 -5.38
N LEU A 108 6.49 6.83 -5.57
CA LEU A 108 7.46 6.40 -4.55
C LEU A 108 8.89 6.87 -4.85
N ASP A 109 9.16 7.26 -6.09
CA ASP A 109 10.46 7.71 -6.57
C ASP A 109 10.32 8.94 -7.47
N ALA A 110 11.31 9.83 -7.47
CA ALA A 110 11.27 11.09 -8.21
C ALA A 110 11.49 10.92 -9.73
N GLN A 111 11.14 9.77 -10.28
CA GLN A 111 11.26 9.48 -11.70
C GLN A 111 10.02 10.01 -12.46
N PRO A 112 10.20 10.93 -13.42
CA PRO A 112 9.10 11.48 -14.21
C PRO A 112 8.30 10.37 -14.90
N SER A 113 7.00 10.32 -14.62
CA SER A 113 6.14 9.20 -14.98
C SER A 113 4.78 9.66 -15.52
N VAL A 114 4.14 8.83 -16.33
CA VAL A 114 2.75 9.00 -16.79
C VAL A 114 1.98 7.69 -16.65
N GLY A 115 0.83 7.77 -15.99
CA GLY A 115 -0.16 6.71 -15.87
C GLY A 115 -1.16 6.78 -17.01
N VAL A 116 -1.36 5.64 -17.68
CA VAL A 116 -2.23 5.50 -18.84
C VAL A 116 -3.25 4.40 -18.57
N HIS A 117 -4.51 4.65 -18.95
CA HIS A 117 -5.59 3.67 -18.94
C HIS A 117 -6.30 3.71 -20.29
N GLU A 118 -6.40 2.57 -20.98
CA GLU A 118 -7.04 2.47 -22.31
C GLU A 118 -6.58 3.60 -23.26
N GLU A 119 -5.25 3.74 -23.40
CA GLU A 119 -4.59 4.77 -24.24
C GLU A 119 -4.73 6.23 -23.77
N ASN A 120 -5.51 6.51 -22.74
CA ASN A 120 -5.69 7.85 -22.19
C ASN A 120 -4.72 8.12 -21.03
N GLU A 121 -4.04 9.26 -21.07
CA GLU A 121 -3.28 9.74 -19.92
C GLU A 121 -4.22 10.20 -18.81
N ILE A 122 -4.13 9.57 -17.65
CA ILE A 122 -5.00 9.87 -16.51
C ILE A 122 -4.26 10.47 -15.32
N TRP A 123 -2.93 10.29 -15.27
CA TRP A 123 -2.09 10.69 -14.16
C TRP A 123 -0.69 11.06 -14.66
N ARG A 124 -0.18 12.23 -14.27
CA ARG A 124 1.15 12.74 -14.66
C ARG A 124 1.73 13.51 -13.48
N PRO A 125 2.20 12.82 -12.43
CA PRO A 125 2.64 13.45 -11.20
C PRO A 125 3.83 14.40 -11.43
N ASP A 126 3.80 15.56 -10.78
CA ASP A 126 4.96 16.41 -10.61
C ASP A 126 5.88 15.77 -9.55
N VAL A 127 7.10 15.44 -9.97
CA VAL A 127 8.09 14.79 -9.12
C VAL A 127 8.78 15.76 -8.15
N ASN A 128 8.64 17.07 -8.35
CA ASN A 128 9.30 18.08 -7.53
C ASN A 128 8.81 18.08 -6.07
N GLY A 129 7.60 17.58 -5.82
CA GLY A 129 7.04 17.44 -4.47
C GLY A 129 7.60 16.25 -3.68
N LEU A 130 8.29 15.31 -4.32
CA LEU A 130 8.84 14.14 -3.64
C LEU A 130 10.15 14.47 -2.95
N SER A 131 10.12 14.39 -1.62
CA SER A 131 11.30 14.59 -0.78
C SER A 131 11.77 13.27 -0.18
N SER A 132 13.06 12.98 -0.40
CA SER A 132 13.79 11.97 0.36
C SER A 132 14.58 12.63 1.47
N LEU A 133 14.41 12.16 2.70
CA LEU A 133 15.05 12.69 3.89
C LEU A 133 16.09 11.71 4.42
N ASP A 134 17.21 12.23 4.91
CA ASP A 134 18.22 11.40 5.56
C ASP A 134 17.86 11.21 7.05
N PHE A 135 18.16 10.04 7.61
CA PHE A 135 18.18 9.88 9.06
C PHE A 135 19.50 10.43 9.61
N THR A 136 19.44 11.48 10.44
CA THR A 136 20.63 12.18 10.94
C THR A 136 21.12 11.71 12.31
N ASP A 137 20.32 10.92 13.03
CA ASP A 137 20.50 10.59 14.44
C ASP A 137 20.32 9.09 14.72
N VAL A 138 20.83 8.25 13.81
CA VAL A 138 20.70 6.78 13.87
C VAL A 138 22.04 6.11 13.51
N PRO A 139 22.29 4.87 13.97
CA PRO A 139 23.49 4.14 13.54
C PRO A 139 23.49 3.86 12.03
N ALA A 140 24.69 3.89 11.42
CA ALA A 140 24.88 3.52 10.02
C ALA A 140 24.31 2.13 9.68
N PRO A 141 23.95 1.87 8.41
CA PRO A 141 23.45 0.56 8.01
C PRO A 141 24.46 -0.54 8.30
N ARG A 142 24.00 -1.64 8.89
CA ARG A 142 24.85 -2.78 9.26
C ARG A 142 25.34 -3.52 8.00
N PRO A 143 26.49 -4.21 8.06
CA PRO A 143 27.05 -4.88 6.90
C PRO A 143 26.21 -6.08 6.42
N ARG A 144 25.49 -6.76 7.33
CA ARG A 144 24.66 -7.92 6.99
C ARG A 144 23.22 -7.54 6.73
N GLU A 145 22.65 -8.12 5.67
CA GLU A 145 21.28 -7.87 5.23
C GLU A 145 20.22 -8.11 6.31
N GLN A 146 20.31 -9.20 7.07
CA GLN A 146 19.35 -9.49 8.14
C GLN A 146 19.39 -8.45 9.28
N GLN A 147 20.58 -7.89 9.55
CA GLN A 147 20.77 -6.85 10.55
C GLN A 147 20.20 -5.52 10.05
N ARG A 148 20.36 -5.21 8.75
CA ARG A 148 19.72 -4.05 8.11
C ARG A 148 18.21 -4.12 8.16
N LEU A 149 17.61 -5.28 7.89
CA LEU A 149 16.16 -5.45 8.04
C LEU A 149 15.69 -5.16 9.47
N SER A 150 16.46 -5.62 10.45
CA SER A 150 16.18 -5.35 11.87
C SER A 150 16.28 -3.85 12.17
N GLN A 151 17.28 -3.15 11.62
CA GLN A 151 17.38 -1.69 11.72
C GLN A 151 16.21 -0.99 11.04
N MET A 152 15.85 -1.33 9.80
CA MET A 152 14.71 -0.72 9.10
C MET A 152 13.41 -0.86 9.88
N ARG A 153 13.16 -2.02 10.50
CA ARG A 153 11.99 -2.23 11.37
C ARG A 153 12.02 -1.35 12.63
N LEU A 154 13.19 -1.12 13.22
CA LEU A 154 13.34 -0.21 14.36
C LEU A 154 13.11 1.24 13.93
N LEU A 155 13.70 1.67 12.82
CA LEU A 155 13.53 3.01 12.23
C LEU A 155 12.06 3.28 11.88
N ALA A 156 11.38 2.33 11.26
CA ALA A 156 9.97 2.46 10.92
C ALA A 156 9.07 2.67 12.16
N ARG A 157 9.42 2.07 13.31
CA ARG A 157 8.69 2.23 14.58
C ARG A 157 8.88 3.58 15.25
N GLU A 158 9.86 4.38 14.81
CA GLU A 158 10.05 5.73 15.33
C GLU A 158 9.01 6.72 14.83
N PHE A 159 8.24 6.34 13.80
CA PHE A 159 7.20 7.19 13.23
C PHE A 159 5.83 6.93 13.87
N GLN A 160 5.14 8.01 14.18
CA GLN A 160 3.73 8.02 14.51
C GLN A 160 2.97 8.71 13.38
N VAL A 161 1.91 8.07 12.88
CA VAL A 161 1.11 8.60 11.79
C VAL A 161 -0.32 8.78 12.26
N VAL A 162 -0.88 9.95 11.98
CA VAL A 162 -2.28 10.28 12.25
C VAL A 162 -2.93 10.66 10.94
N CYS A 163 -4.06 10.05 10.60
CA CYS A 163 -4.95 10.55 9.57
C CYS A 163 -6.16 11.22 10.22
N LYS A 164 -6.74 12.25 9.58
CA LYS A 164 -7.94 12.92 10.07
C LYS A 164 -9.08 12.74 9.08
N ARG A 165 -10.27 12.39 9.59
CA ARG A 165 -11.50 12.34 8.80
C ARG A 165 -12.49 13.31 9.41
N LYS A 166 -12.89 14.34 8.66
CA LYS A 166 -13.77 15.41 9.19
C LYS A 166 -13.24 16.01 10.51
N GLY A 167 -11.91 16.16 10.59
CA GLY A 167 -11.21 16.64 11.79
C GLY A 167 -10.98 15.59 12.89
N GLU A 168 -11.61 14.42 12.84
CA GLU A 168 -11.42 13.37 13.85
C GLU A 168 -10.11 12.59 13.60
N PRO A 169 -9.15 12.60 14.55
CA PRO A 169 -7.87 11.95 14.36
C PRO A 169 -7.96 10.43 14.59
N THR A 170 -7.25 9.66 13.77
CA THR A 170 -7.04 8.22 13.93
C THR A 170 -5.55 7.92 13.83
N VAL A 171 -4.97 7.31 14.88
CA VAL A 171 -3.58 6.86 14.87
C VAL A 171 -3.48 5.58 14.05
N LEU A 172 -2.58 5.56 13.06
CA LEU A 172 -2.38 4.42 12.19
C LEU A 172 -1.47 3.38 12.83
N ARG A 173 -1.73 2.11 12.52
CA ARG A 173 -0.91 0.99 12.98
C ARG A 173 0.14 0.63 11.93
N LEU A 174 1.40 0.49 12.32
CA LEU A 174 2.45 -0.06 11.45
C LEU A 174 2.28 -1.58 11.28
N LEU A 175 2.39 -2.08 10.05
CA LEU A 175 2.54 -3.52 9.80
C LEU A 175 3.92 -4.03 10.24
N SER A 176 3.95 -5.23 10.82
CA SER A 176 5.18 -5.79 11.42
C SER A 176 6.26 -6.17 10.41
N GLN A 177 5.86 -6.42 9.16
CA GLN A 177 6.72 -6.79 8.05
C GLN A 177 6.66 -5.72 6.96
N PRO A 178 7.78 -5.49 6.24
CA PRO A 178 7.72 -4.70 5.03
C PRO A 178 6.87 -5.42 3.97
N LEU A 179 6.14 -4.66 3.17
CA LEU A 179 5.38 -5.16 2.03
C LEU A 179 6.28 -5.61 0.88
N TYR A 180 7.43 -4.95 0.74
CA TYR A 180 8.38 -5.20 -0.34
C TYR A 180 9.80 -4.87 0.11
N ARG A 181 10.78 -5.61 -0.42
CA ARG A 181 12.20 -5.41 -0.15
C ARG A 181 12.98 -5.56 -1.46
N TYR A 182 13.97 -4.70 -1.67
CA TYR A 182 14.68 -4.60 -2.95
C TYR A 182 16.12 -4.14 -2.76
N LYS A 183 16.93 -4.27 -3.81
CA LYS A 183 18.27 -3.71 -3.90
C LYS A 183 18.50 -3.15 -5.30
N VAL A 184 19.14 -2.00 -5.39
CA VAL A 184 19.54 -1.39 -6.67
C VAL A 184 20.95 -0.83 -6.53
N PRO A 185 21.99 -1.69 -6.44
CA PRO A 185 23.35 -1.23 -6.19
C PRO A 185 23.88 -0.28 -7.28
N THR A 186 23.37 -0.41 -8.51
CA THR A 186 23.67 0.48 -9.63
C THR A 186 23.21 1.93 -9.41
N GLU A 187 22.22 2.14 -8.53
CA GLU A 187 21.73 3.45 -8.09
C GLU A 187 22.16 3.78 -6.65
N GLY A 188 23.11 3.00 -6.10
CA GLY A 188 23.60 3.16 -4.74
C GLY A 188 22.64 2.70 -3.65
N VAL A 189 21.56 1.97 -3.96
CA VAL A 189 20.67 1.39 -2.93
C VAL A 189 21.11 -0.03 -2.60
N VAL A 190 21.75 -0.23 -1.45
CA VAL A 190 22.27 -1.55 -1.04
C VAL A 190 21.22 -2.44 -0.38
N ASP A 191 20.14 -1.82 0.12
CA ASP A 191 19.00 -2.48 0.75
C ASP A 191 17.86 -1.47 0.90
N GLY A 192 16.66 -1.81 0.47
CA GLY A 192 15.48 -0.95 0.60
C GLY A 192 14.26 -1.76 1.02
N ALA A 193 13.34 -1.12 1.74
CA ALA A 193 12.08 -1.75 2.13
C ALA A 193 10.92 -0.74 2.15
N LEU A 194 9.73 -1.22 1.78
CA LEU A 194 8.46 -0.50 1.90
C LEU A 194 7.67 -1.03 3.10
N PHE A 195 7.30 -0.14 4.01
CA PHE A 195 6.43 -0.42 5.15
C PHE A 195 5.09 0.27 4.96
N ALA A 196 4.04 -0.23 5.62
CA ALA A 196 2.71 0.36 5.56
C ALA A 196 2.15 0.68 6.94
N PHE A 197 1.57 1.88 7.06
CA PHE A 197 0.69 2.26 8.15
C PHE A 197 -0.75 2.08 7.69
N VAL A 198 -1.55 1.42 8.52
CA VAL A 198 -2.85 0.89 8.13
C VAL A 198 -3.96 1.27 9.08
N ILE A 199 -5.19 1.25 8.56
CA ILE A 199 -6.42 1.05 9.33
C ILE A 199 -6.92 -0.36 9.04
N SER A 200 -7.19 -1.18 10.07
CA SER A 200 -7.32 -2.63 9.90
C SER A 200 -6.03 -3.18 9.23
N ASN A 201 -6.07 -3.54 7.96
CA ASN A 201 -4.92 -3.87 7.12
C ASN A 201 -4.91 -3.08 5.79
N ASP A 202 -5.80 -2.08 5.65
CA ASP A 202 -5.88 -1.16 4.51
C ASP A 202 -4.75 -0.13 4.61
N PRO A 203 -3.81 -0.08 3.65
CA PRO A 203 -2.68 0.84 3.71
C PRO A 203 -3.15 2.28 3.46
N GLU A 204 -2.85 3.17 4.40
CA GLU A 204 -3.18 4.60 4.30
C GLU A 204 -1.91 5.46 4.07
N LEU A 205 -0.73 4.94 4.44
CA LEU A 205 0.57 5.55 4.16
C LEU A 205 1.64 4.48 3.94
N LEU A 206 2.47 4.66 2.91
CA LEU A 206 3.70 3.89 2.70
C LEU A 206 4.91 4.67 3.18
N LEU A 207 5.82 3.97 3.84
CA LEU A 207 7.13 4.46 4.27
C LEU A 207 8.21 3.66 3.54
N LYS A 208 8.99 4.35 2.70
CA LYS A 208 10.19 3.79 2.06
C LYS A 208 11.39 4.05 2.94
N ILE A 209 12.20 3.04 3.22
CA ILE A 209 13.49 3.18 3.92
C ILE A 209 14.56 2.52 3.06
N GLU A 210 15.65 3.25 2.80
CA GLU A 210 16.77 2.79 1.98
C GLU A 210 18.09 2.96 2.72
N ALA A 211 18.92 1.93 2.69
CA ALA A 211 20.36 2.05 2.93
C ALA A 211 21.00 2.48 1.61
N VAL A 212 21.63 3.65 1.62
CA VAL A 212 22.33 4.21 0.46
C VAL A 212 23.83 4.02 0.65
N SER A 213 24.54 3.65 -0.41
CA SER A 213 25.98 3.44 -0.38
C SER A 213 26.78 4.75 -0.35
N GLU A 214 27.94 4.71 0.28
CA GLU A 214 29.03 5.67 0.04
C GLU A 214 29.63 5.46 -1.36
N ALA A 215 30.57 6.33 -1.74
CA ALA A 215 31.27 6.27 -3.03
C ALA A 215 32.04 4.96 -3.28
N ASP A 216 32.41 4.24 -2.22
CA ASP A 216 33.11 2.94 -2.28
C ASP A 216 32.14 1.73 -2.34
N GLY A 217 30.83 1.97 -2.42
CA GLY A 217 29.79 0.94 -2.49
C GLY A 217 29.40 0.33 -1.14
N THR A 218 30.02 0.76 -0.02
CA THR A 218 29.64 0.30 1.33
C THR A 218 28.38 1.02 1.82
N PRO A 219 27.54 0.38 2.67
CA PRO A 219 26.36 1.06 3.21
C PRO A 219 26.74 2.29 4.05
N GLY A 220 26.36 3.48 3.60
CA GLY A 220 26.74 4.75 4.22
C GLY A 220 25.71 5.28 5.20
N LYS A 221 24.50 5.56 4.68
CA LYS A 221 23.44 6.21 5.45
C LYS A 221 22.06 5.62 5.18
N TRP A 222 21.13 5.92 6.08
CA TRP A 222 19.72 5.62 5.91
C TRP A 222 18.98 6.83 5.36
N ARG A 223 18.04 6.57 4.45
CA ARG A 223 17.12 7.55 3.87
C ARG A 223 15.69 7.05 4.01
N TYR A 224 14.73 7.96 4.08
CA TYR A 224 13.32 7.65 4.04
C TYR A 224 12.51 8.61 3.18
N SER A 225 11.36 8.15 2.72
CA SER A 225 10.33 8.97 2.09
C SER A 225 8.94 8.40 2.40
N PHE A 226 7.92 9.22 2.19
CA PHE A 226 6.52 8.86 2.40
C PHE A 226 5.73 8.92 1.11
N ALA A 227 4.73 8.07 0.99
CA ALA A 227 3.69 8.17 -0.03
C ALA A 227 2.32 7.91 0.60
N ARG A 228 1.40 8.85 0.42
CA ARG A 228 0.00 8.68 0.89
C ARG A 228 -0.71 7.59 0.12
N MET A 229 -1.62 6.86 0.76
CA MET A 229 -2.51 5.83 0.17
C MET A 229 -3.95 6.06 0.65
N THR A 230 -4.33 7.33 0.73
CA THR A 230 -5.63 7.76 1.24
C THR A 230 -5.87 9.20 0.82
N SER A 231 -7.14 9.58 0.66
CA SER A 231 -7.54 10.96 0.40
C SER A 231 -7.63 11.83 1.66
N LEU A 232 -7.51 11.23 2.85
CA LEU A 232 -7.58 11.95 4.12
C LEU A 232 -6.36 12.85 4.38
N GLU A 233 -6.55 13.91 5.15
CA GLU A 233 -5.45 14.68 5.75
C GLU A 233 -4.59 13.76 6.62
N MET A 234 -3.26 13.95 6.58
CA MET A 234 -2.32 13.19 7.41
C MET A 234 -1.20 14.05 7.98
N GLU A 235 -0.75 13.65 9.16
CA GLU A 235 0.44 14.17 9.82
C GLU A 235 1.33 12.99 10.25
N VAL A 236 2.63 13.10 9.96
CA VAL A 236 3.64 12.12 10.35
C VAL A 236 4.63 12.79 11.29
N ARG A 237 4.81 12.18 12.46
CA ARG A 237 5.78 12.58 13.46
C ARG A 237 6.89 11.56 13.60
N ARG A 238 8.11 12.03 13.89
CA ARG A 238 9.23 11.23 14.35
C ARG A 238 9.83 11.90 15.57
N LYS A 239 9.93 11.18 16.69
CA LYS A 239 10.43 11.72 17.98
C LYS A 239 9.76 13.06 18.34
N ASP A 240 8.43 13.06 18.31
CA ASP A 240 7.53 14.19 18.60
C ASP A 240 7.58 15.39 17.63
N GLN A 241 8.47 15.37 16.62
CA GLN A 241 8.55 16.40 15.60
C GLN A 241 7.74 16.02 14.36
N VAL A 242 6.95 16.96 13.83
CA VAL A 242 6.28 16.79 12.54
C VAL A 242 7.34 16.83 11.44
N VAL A 243 7.45 15.75 10.68
CA VAL A 243 8.45 15.61 9.60
C VAL A 243 7.81 15.57 8.22
N TRP A 244 6.51 15.30 8.16
CA TRP A 244 5.73 15.29 6.93
C TRP A 244 4.24 15.47 7.23
N GLY A 245 3.51 16.06 6.30
CA GLY A 245 2.06 16.16 6.38
C GLY A 245 1.48 16.44 5.01
N VAL A 246 0.20 16.12 4.85
CA VAL A 246 -0.55 16.42 3.63
C VAL A 246 -1.98 16.74 3.99
N GLU A 247 -2.56 17.68 3.28
CA GLU A 247 -3.96 18.07 3.46
C GLU A 247 -4.92 17.07 2.81
N ASP A 248 -6.21 17.22 3.10
CA ASP A 248 -7.26 16.42 2.47
C ASP A 248 -7.24 16.63 0.94
N PHE A 249 -7.27 15.52 0.21
CA PHE A 249 -7.14 15.50 -1.25
C PHE A 249 -8.35 16.14 -1.96
N TYR A 250 -9.55 16.01 -1.39
CA TYR A 250 -10.77 16.54 -1.98
C TYR A 250 -10.98 18.02 -1.68
N GLU A 251 -10.46 18.51 -0.56
CA GLU A 251 -10.58 19.92 -0.15
C GLU A 251 -9.57 20.82 -0.86
N ASN A 252 -8.38 20.31 -1.21
CA ASN A 252 -7.28 21.13 -1.77
C ASN A 252 -7.01 20.94 -3.26
N GLY A 253 -8.07 20.85 -4.06
CA GLY A 253 -7.99 20.82 -5.52
C GLY A 253 -7.42 19.51 -6.05
N ARG A 254 -8.32 18.66 -6.57
CA ARG A 254 -7.92 17.44 -7.29
C ARG A 254 -7.12 17.82 -8.52
N SER A 255 -5.95 17.20 -8.69
CA SER A 255 -5.13 17.37 -9.87
C SER A 255 -4.45 16.05 -10.21
N ASN A 256 -4.44 15.71 -11.49
CA ASN A 256 -3.69 14.59 -12.02
C ASN A 256 -2.17 14.84 -12.03
N ALA A 257 -1.74 16.05 -11.67
CA ALA A 257 -0.34 16.43 -11.51
C ALA A 257 0.20 16.24 -10.08
N LYS A 258 -0.62 15.81 -9.11
CA LYS A 258 -0.12 15.48 -7.77
C LYS A 258 0.53 14.10 -7.74
N GLU A 259 1.44 13.89 -6.80
CA GLU A 259 2.10 12.62 -6.49
C GLU A 259 1.12 11.53 -6.03
N TYR A 260 -0.11 11.90 -5.70
CA TYR A 260 -1.23 11.01 -5.39
C TYR A 260 -2.41 11.25 -6.33
N PHE A 261 -3.07 10.17 -6.72
CA PHE A 261 -4.26 10.18 -7.56
C PHE A 261 -5.27 9.16 -7.07
N GLU A 262 -6.53 9.58 -6.86
CA GLU A 262 -7.65 8.69 -6.57
C GLU A 262 -8.74 8.87 -7.64
N ALA A 263 -9.27 7.76 -8.15
CA ALA A 263 -10.37 7.76 -9.10
C ALA A 263 -11.28 6.54 -8.92
N LYS A 264 -12.48 6.64 -9.49
CA LYS A 264 -13.37 5.47 -9.62
C LYS A 264 -12.92 4.67 -10.85
N HIS A 265 -12.56 3.41 -10.64
CA HIS A 265 -12.29 2.46 -11.73
C HIS A 265 -13.60 1.94 -12.34
N GLY A 266 -14.55 1.56 -11.49
CA GLY A 266 -15.78 0.93 -11.97
C GLY A 266 -16.69 0.43 -10.86
N LYS A 267 -17.38 -0.67 -11.13
CA LYS A 267 -18.23 -1.38 -10.18
C LYS A 267 -17.97 -2.87 -10.30
N TYR A 268 -17.80 -3.54 -9.16
CA TYR A 268 -17.67 -4.99 -9.10
C TYR A 268 -19.07 -5.63 -9.10
N ILE A 269 -19.28 -6.58 -10.01
CA ILE A 269 -20.51 -7.36 -10.17
C ILE A 269 -20.08 -8.83 -10.14
N GLU A 270 -20.70 -9.63 -9.27
CA GLU A 270 -20.34 -11.02 -8.95
C GLU A 270 -20.70 -12.07 -10.01
#